data_AF-A0A4R8S4S5-F1
#
_entry.id   AF-A0A4R8S4S5-F1
#
_cell.length_a   1.000
_cell.length_b   1.000
_cell.length_c   1.000
_cell.angle_alpha   90.00
_cell.angle_beta   90.00
_cell.angle_gamma   90.00
#
_symmetry.space_group_name_H-M   'P 1'
#
loop_
_entity.id
_entity.type
_entity.pdbx_description
1 polymer ?
#
loop_
_entity_poly.entity_id
_entity_poly.type
_entity_poly.pdbx_seq_one_letter_code
_entity_poly.pdbx_strand_id
1 'polypeptide(L)'
;MRSADDLTAAARIRDAAIKLWGEQGLNTSVRAIAEAAGVSPALVIHHYGSKDGLRQAVDEYLLEYIRSEKSRTLTSNDPKVWLDAIDEIETFAPMVRYLLLSVQSGGEPGRAFLQHSIENAETYLDDGVRAGTIKPSRNPKGRALWLSLNGVGALAIYVQMHPDDDLGTILRRYSDELIFPAIEIYTEGLMTDSTMLDAFAAQQENSRNGGDSK
;
A
#
# COMPACT_ATOMS: atom_id res chain seq x y z
N MET A 1 24.33 18.96 6.45
CA MET A 1 23.41 18.70 7.58
C MET A 1 22.20 19.61 7.39
N ARG A 2 21.00 19.05 7.19
CA ARG A 2 19.74 19.82 7.20
C ARG A 2 19.39 20.16 8.65
N SER A 3 18.88 21.36 8.93
CA SER A 3 18.47 21.76 10.28
C SER A 3 17.23 20.98 10.75
N ALA A 4 16.99 20.88 12.06
CA ALA A 4 15.75 20.30 12.59
C ALA A 4 14.51 21.04 12.07
N ASP A 5 14.60 22.37 11.95
CA ASP A 5 13.53 23.19 11.38
C ASP A 5 13.27 22.87 9.90
N ASP A 6 14.33 22.58 9.12
CA ASP A 6 14.19 22.18 7.71
C ASP A 6 13.50 20.81 7.56
N LEU A 7 13.78 19.87 8.49
CA LEU A 7 13.15 18.56 8.51
C LEU A 7 11.66 18.66 8.84
N THR A 8 11.30 19.53 9.80
CA THR A 8 9.88 19.76 10.13
C THR A 8 9.15 20.49 9.00
N ALA A 9 9.79 21.42 8.30
CA ALA A 9 9.21 22.09 7.13
C ALA A 9 8.95 21.10 5.98
N ALA A 10 9.92 20.24 5.65
CA ALA A 10 9.74 19.21 4.64
C ALA A 10 8.58 18.26 5.00
N ALA A 11 8.51 17.78 6.25
CA ALA A 11 7.41 16.93 6.70
C ALA A 11 6.03 17.61 6.52
N ARG A 12 5.89 18.87 6.95
CA ARG A 12 4.64 19.63 6.77
C ARG A 12 4.24 19.79 5.31
N ILE A 13 5.20 20.05 4.42
CA ILE A 13 4.94 20.18 2.97
C ILE A 13 4.43 18.85 2.41
N ARG A 14 5.08 17.73 2.74
CA ARG A 14 4.69 16.40 2.29
C ARG A 14 3.29 16.04 2.79
N ASP A 15 3.00 16.27 4.07
CA ASP A 15 1.71 15.92 4.66
C ASP A 15 0.57 16.77 4.06
N ALA A 16 0.83 18.06 3.80
CA ALA A 16 -0.08 18.92 3.06
C ALA A 16 -0.31 18.44 1.61
N ALA A 17 0.75 17.97 0.94
CA ALA A 17 0.67 17.44 -0.41
C ALA A 17 -0.18 16.15 -0.47
N ILE A 18 0.04 15.20 0.45
CA ILE A 18 -0.74 13.96 0.57
C ILE A 18 -2.23 14.29 0.71
N LYS A 19 -2.57 15.19 1.64
CA LYS A 19 -3.95 15.60 1.88
C LYS A 19 -4.57 16.26 0.64
N LEU A 20 -3.95 17.31 0.13
CA LEU A 20 -4.51 18.10 -0.96
C LEU A 20 -4.59 17.33 -2.28
N TRP A 21 -3.60 16.50 -2.60
CA TRP A 21 -3.68 15.66 -3.80
C TRP A 21 -4.73 14.57 -3.66
N GLY A 22 -4.87 13.98 -2.47
CA GLY A 22 -5.96 13.04 -2.21
C GLY A 22 -7.34 13.69 -2.41
N GLU A 23 -7.54 14.90 -1.90
CA GLU A 23 -8.85 15.59 -1.92
C GLU A 23 -9.17 16.24 -3.28
N GLN A 24 -8.19 16.85 -3.93
CA GLN A 24 -8.40 17.75 -5.09
C GLN A 24 -7.74 17.24 -6.38
N GLY A 25 -7.05 16.09 -6.31
CA GLY A 25 -6.34 15.47 -7.42
C GLY A 25 -4.94 16.03 -7.66
N LEU A 26 -4.17 15.34 -8.52
CA LEU A 26 -2.75 15.64 -8.77
C LEU A 26 -2.50 16.99 -9.47
N ASN A 27 -3.55 17.66 -9.96
CA ASN A 27 -3.41 18.97 -10.60
C ASN A 27 -3.19 20.11 -9.59
N THR A 28 -3.41 19.89 -8.29
CA THR A 28 -3.19 20.90 -7.25
C THR A 28 -1.80 21.52 -7.32
N SER A 29 -1.74 22.85 -7.23
CA SER A 29 -0.53 23.62 -7.45
C SER A 29 0.42 23.57 -6.24
N VAL A 30 1.72 23.73 -6.49
CA VAL A 30 2.74 23.88 -5.44
C VAL A 30 2.44 25.06 -4.51
N ARG A 31 1.79 26.12 -5.02
CA ARG A 31 1.39 27.28 -4.21
C ARG A 31 0.32 26.92 -3.17
N ALA A 32 -0.72 26.20 -3.59
CA ALA A 32 -1.77 25.74 -2.68
C ALA A 32 -1.22 24.79 -1.60
N ILE A 33 -0.27 23.92 -1.98
CA ILE A 33 0.43 23.05 -1.03
C ILE A 33 1.26 23.86 -0.03
N ALA A 34 2.03 24.84 -0.51
CA ALA A 34 2.83 25.70 0.35
C ALA A 34 1.98 26.48 1.36
N GLU A 35 0.85 27.03 0.89
CA GLU A 35 -0.11 27.74 1.73
C GLU A 35 -0.68 26.82 2.82
N ALA A 36 -1.14 25.62 2.45
CA ALA A 36 -1.65 24.64 3.42
C ALA A 36 -0.58 24.16 4.42
N ALA A 37 0.69 24.11 4.00
CA ALA A 37 1.82 23.78 4.87
C ALA A 37 2.33 24.96 5.71
N GLY A 38 1.81 26.17 5.51
CA GLY A 38 2.24 27.39 6.21
C GLY A 38 3.65 27.84 5.84
N VAL A 39 4.09 27.60 4.59
CA VAL A 39 5.43 27.93 4.10
C VAL A 39 5.39 28.72 2.78
N SER A 40 6.53 29.27 2.37
CA SER A 40 6.63 29.93 1.05
C SER A 40 6.70 28.90 -0.08
N PRO A 41 6.14 29.18 -1.28
CA PRO A 41 6.31 28.30 -2.44
C PRO A 41 7.78 28.06 -2.83
N ALA A 42 8.64 29.06 -2.58
CA ALA A 42 10.08 28.93 -2.80
C ALA A 42 10.72 27.85 -1.91
N LEU A 43 10.24 27.69 -0.67
CA LEU A 43 10.73 26.65 0.25
C LEU A 43 10.36 25.25 -0.25
N VAL A 44 9.19 25.07 -0.87
CA VAL A 44 8.81 23.79 -1.51
C VAL A 44 9.78 23.43 -2.63
N ILE A 45 10.08 24.37 -3.52
CA ILE A 45 11.05 24.17 -4.60
C ILE A 45 12.46 23.94 -4.05
N HIS A 46 12.84 24.61 -2.97
CA HIS A 46 14.11 24.38 -2.31
C HIS A 46 14.26 22.93 -1.77
N HIS A 47 13.21 22.37 -1.17
CA HIS A 47 13.26 21.01 -0.62
C HIS A 47 13.15 19.92 -1.67
N TYR A 48 12.30 20.12 -2.69
CA TYR A 48 11.86 19.05 -3.59
C TYR A 48 12.26 19.28 -5.06
N GLY A 49 12.80 20.44 -5.40
CA GLY A 49 13.24 20.81 -6.75
C GLY A 49 12.10 21.13 -7.71
N SER A 50 11.04 20.33 -7.73
CA SER A 50 9.88 20.50 -8.62
C SER A 50 8.61 19.90 -8.00
N LYS A 51 7.46 20.13 -8.65
CA LYS A 51 6.21 19.46 -8.30
C LYS A 51 6.33 17.93 -8.44
N ASP A 52 7.02 17.48 -9.49
CA ASP A 52 7.26 16.07 -9.74
C ASP A 52 8.23 15.47 -8.70
N GLY A 53 9.26 16.21 -8.29
CA GLY A 53 10.14 15.81 -7.20
C GLY A 53 9.43 15.72 -5.85
N LEU A 54 8.46 16.62 -5.59
CA LEU A 54 7.59 16.51 -4.41
C LEU A 54 6.71 15.27 -4.50
N ARG A 55 6.16 14.98 -5.69
CA ARG A 55 5.35 13.78 -5.92
C ARG A 55 6.16 12.51 -5.65
N GLN A 56 7.34 12.40 -6.22
CA GLN A 56 8.23 11.27 -5.99
C GLN A 56 8.54 11.10 -4.50
N ALA A 57 8.83 12.18 -3.78
CA ALA A 57 9.10 12.11 -2.34
C ALA A 57 7.85 11.70 -1.52
N VAL A 58 6.66 12.08 -1.95
CA VAL A 58 5.39 11.61 -1.37
C VAL A 58 5.21 10.11 -1.65
N ASP A 59 5.41 9.68 -2.89
CA ASP A 59 5.31 8.27 -3.30
C ASP A 59 6.26 7.39 -2.48
N GLU A 60 7.54 7.77 -2.40
CA GLU A 60 8.58 7.06 -1.63
C GLU A 60 8.23 6.98 -0.13
N TYR A 61 7.75 8.08 0.45
CA TYR A 61 7.33 8.10 1.85
C TYR A 61 6.16 7.16 2.12
N LEU A 62 5.13 7.20 1.27
CA LEU A 62 3.94 6.36 1.44
C LEU A 62 4.27 4.87 1.26
N LEU A 63 5.12 4.54 0.28
CA LEU A 63 5.58 3.17 0.04
C LEU A 63 6.34 2.61 1.26
N GLU A 64 7.25 3.40 1.83
CA GLU A 64 8.01 2.98 3.02
C GLU A 64 7.12 2.90 4.26
N TYR A 65 6.19 3.83 4.45
CA TYR A 65 5.24 3.78 5.57
C TYR A 65 4.33 2.53 5.49
N ILE A 66 3.80 2.21 4.31
CA ILE A 66 2.99 0.99 4.12
C ILE A 66 3.83 -0.25 4.43
N ARG A 67 5.07 -0.29 3.92
CA ARG A 67 5.98 -1.39 4.13
C ARG A 67 6.31 -1.57 5.62
N SER A 68 6.60 -0.48 6.34
CA SER A 68 6.94 -0.54 7.76
C SER A 68 5.76 -1.00 8.62
N GLU A 69 4.55 -0.49 8.36
CA GLU A 69 3.34 -0.89 9.08
C GLU A 69 2.95 -2.35 8.79
N LYS A 70 3.09 -2.80 7.55
CA LYS A 70 2.89 -4.21 7.19
C LYS A 70 3.95 -5.11 7.81
N SER A 71 5.23 -4.72 7.77
CA SER A 71 6.30 -5.52 8.40
C SER A 71 6.10 -5.59 9.92
N ARG A 72 5.74 -4.49 10.59
CA ARG A 72 5.42 -4.44 12.03
C ARG A 72 4.33 -5.44 12.42
N THR A 73 3.23 -5.47 11.67
CA THR A 73 2.11 -6.37 11.95
C THR A 73 2.44 -7.81 11.58
N LEU A 74 2.96 -8.04 10.36
CA LEU A 74 3.23 -9.37 9.84
C LEU A 74 4.39 -10.08 10.53
N THR A 75 5.32 -9.40 11.19
CA THR A 75 6.40 -10.04 11.95
C THR A 75 6.07 -10.28 13.42
N SER A 76 4.88 -9.85 13.87
CA SER A 76 4.41 -10.01 15.25
C SER A 76 3.39 -11.14 15.38
N ASN A 77 3.62 -12.03 16.35
CA ASN A 77 2.65 -13.04 16.82
C ASN A 77 1.76 -12.54 17.97
N ASP A 78 1.91 -11.27 18.39
CA ASP A 78 1.06 -10.67 19.43
C ASP A 78 -0.24 -10.12 18.78
N PRO A 79 -1.42 -10.68 19.12
CA PRO A 79 -2.69 -10.18 18.59
C PRO A 79 -2.94 -8.71 18.88
N LYS A 80 -2.39 -8.17 19.98
CA LYS A 80 -2.56 -6.75 20.33
C LYS A 80 -2.00 -5.84 19.25
N VAL A 81 -0.86 -6.19 18.66
CA VAL A 81 -0.23 -5.39 17.57
C VAL A 81 -1.15 -5.27 16.35
N TRP A 82 -1.92 -6.32 16.07
CA TRP A 82 -2.89 -6.35 14.98
C TRP A 82 -4.16 -5.60 15.33
N LEU A 83 -4.69 -5.80 16.55
CA LEU A 83 -5.89 -5.12 17.02
C LEU A 83 -5.68 -3.60 17.12
N ASP A 84 -4.54 -3.15 17.64
CA ASP A 84 -4.18 -1.73 17.68
C ASP A 84 -4.16 -1.11 16.27
N ALA A 85 -3.65 -1.84 15.26
CA ALA A 85 -3.63 -1.36 13.89
C ALA A 85 -5.05 -1.24 13.27
N ILE A 86 -5.98 -2.10 13.70
CA ILE A 86 -7.40 -2.04 13.31
C ILE A 86 -8.09 -0.89 14.04
N ASP A 87 -7.79 -0.69 15.33
CA ASP A 87 -8.34 0.42 16.11
C ASP A 87 -7.95 1.79 15.52
N GLU A 88 -6.81 1.88 14.84
CA GLU A 88 -6.33 3.10 14.18
C GLU A 88 -6.63 3.15 12.68
N ILE A 89 -7.51 2.30 12.13
CA ILE A 89 -7.67 2.12 10.68
C ILE A 89 -8.07 3.41 9.92
N GLU A 90 -8.81 4.33 10.55
CA GLU A 90 -9.23 5.57 9.90
C GLU A 90 -8.05 6.53 9.67
N THR A 91 -6.97 6.39 10.44
CA THR A 91 -5.76 7.21 10.28
C THR A 91 -5.09 6.96 8.92
N PHE A 92 -5.33 5.80 8.30
CA PHE A 92 -4.83 5.46 6.97
C PHE A 92 -5.65 6.10 5.83
N ALA A 93 -6.78 6.76 6.11
CA ALA A 93 -7.65 7.31 5.06
C ALA A 93 -6.93 8.26 4.08
N PRO A 94 -6.10 9.24 4.50
CA PRO A 94 -5.39 10.11 3.55
C PRO A 94 -4.48 9.34 2.59
N MET A 95 -3.83 8.29 3.11
CA MET A 95 -2.95 7.41 2.34
C MET A 95 -3.73 6.53 1.37
N VAL A 96 -4.81 5.91 1.81
CA VAL A 96 -5.69 5.10 0.96
C VAL A 96 -6.27 5.96 -0.17
N ARG A 97 -6.65 7.20 0.12
CA ARG A 97 -7.14 8.15 -0.89
C ARG A 97 -6.09 8.39 -1.98
N TYR A 98 -4.85 8.65 -1.57
CA TYR A 98 -3.74 8.85 -2.51
C TYR A 98 -3.41 7.58 -3.31
N LEU A 99 -3.41 6.41 -2.67
CA LEU A 99 -3.23 5.12 -3.32
C LEU A 99 -4.28 4.94 -4.43
N LEU A 100 -5.56 5.08 -4.10
CA LEU A 100 -6.65 4.90 -5.06
C LEU A 100 -6.59 5.92 -6.21
N LEU A 101 -6.22 7.17 -5.93
CA LEU A 101 -5.97 8.17 -6.96
C LEU A 101 -4.83 7.77 -7.91
N SER A 102 -3.73 7.24 -7.36
CA SER A 102 -2.59 6.76 -8.14
C SER A 102 -3.00 5.60 -9.06
N VAL A 103 -3.82 4.65 -8.57
CA VAL A 103 -4.41 3.57 -9.38
C VAL A 103 -5.28 4.12 -10.51
N GLN A 104 -6.18 5.05 -10.20
CA GLN A 104 -7.13 5.62 -11.17
C GLN A 104 -6.47 6.48 -12.25
N SER A 105 -5.35 7.14 -11.93
CA SER A 105 -4.66 8.04 -12.85
C SER A 105 -4.08 7.33 -14.08
N GLY A 106 -3.79 6.03 -13.99
CA GLY A 106 -3.37 5.16 -15.10
C GLY A 106 -2.04 5.50 -15.81
N GLY A 107 -1.44 6.66 -15.52
CA GLY A 107 -0.18 7.11 -16.11
C GLY A 107 1.04 6.40 -15.53
N GLU A 108 2.19 6.56 -16.20
CA GLU A 108 3.48 5.95 -15.80
C GLU A 108 3.81 6.12 -14.31
N PRO A 109 3.63 7.30 -13.67
CA PRO A 109 3.89 7.44 -12.24
C PRO A 109 3.00 6.55 -11.36
N GLY A 110 1.71 6.41 -11.70
CA GLY A 110 0.79 5.53 -10.96
C GLY A 110 1.13 4.06 -11.12
N ARG A 111 1.57 3.67 -12.33
CA ARG A 111 2.07 2.31 -12.61
C ARG A 111 3.35 2.00 -11.84
N ALA A 112 4.29 2.94 -11.79
CA ALA A 112 5.52 2.80 -11.02
C ALA A 112 5.23 2.67 -9.52
N PHE A 113 4.31 3.47 -8.97
CA PHE A 113 3.88 3.36 -7.58
C PHE A 113 3.32 1.97 -7.25
N LEU A 114 2.42 1.45 -8.11
CA LEU A 114 1.84 0.11 -7.95
C LEU A 114 2.91 -0.99 -8.01
N GLN A 115 3.84 -0.89 -8.96
CA GLN A 115 4.92 -1.86 -9.13
C GLN A 115 5.80 -1.91 -7.87
N HIS A 116 6.25 -0.76 -7.35
CA HIS A 116 7.01 -0.70 -6.10
C HIS A 116 6.21 -1.19 -4.88
N SER A 117 4.89 -0.96 -4.85
CA SER A 117 4.03 -1.49 -3.78
C SER A 117 4.04 -3.01 -3.75
N ILE A 118 4.04 -3.67 -4.93
CA ILE A 118 4.11 -5.13 -5.06
C ILE A 118 5.49 -5.65 -4.63
N GLU A 119 6.57 -4.95 -4.99
CA GLU A 119 7.94 -5.30 -4.56
C GLU A 119 8.12 -5.18 -3.04
N ASN A 120 7.54 -4.14 -2.44
CA ASN A 120 7.47 -4.02 -0.98
C ASN A 120 6.68 -5.17 -0.35
N ALA A 121 5.62 -5.64 -1.02
CA ALA A 121 4.85 -6.79 -0.56
C ALA A 121 5.63 -8.09 -0.56
N GLU A 122 6.46 -8.33 -1.57
CA GLU A 122 7.40 -9.45 -1.54
C GLU A 122 8.31 -9.38 -0.31
N THR A 123 8.84 -8.19 -0.01
CA THR A 123 9.75 -7.97 1.12
C THR A 123 9.09 -8.23 2.47
N TYR A 124 7.96 -7.58 2.78
CA TYR A 124 7.34 -7.74 4.11
C TYR A 124 6.71 -9.14 4.29
N LEU A 125 6.35 -9.84 3.20
CA LEU A 125 5.88 -11.23 3.29
C LEU A 125 7.05 -12.17 3.59
N ASP A 126 8.22 -11.94 3.00
CA ASP A 126 9.43 -12.69 3.33
C ASP A 126 9.88 -12.45 4.77
N ASP A 127 9.79 -11.20 5.27
CA ASP A 127 10.03 -10.88 6.67
C ASP A 127 9.14 -11.71 7.60
N GLY A 128 7.84 -11.83 7.30
CA GLY A 128 6.91 -12.67 8.06
C GLY A 128 7.24 -14.18 7.96
N VAL A 129 7.69 -14.66 6.80
CA VAL A 129 8.16 -16.04 6.66
C VAL A 129 9.38 -16.29 7.55
N ARG A 130 10.36 -15.37 7.56
CA ARG A 130 11.54 -15.47 8.42
C ARG A 130 11.21 -15.36 9.91
N ALA A 131 10.20 -14.58 10.26
CA ALA A 131 9.67 -14.47 11.63
C ALA A 131 8.81 -15.67 12.07
N GLY A 132 8.43 -16.55 11.14
CA GLY A 132 7.61 -17.74 11.42
C GLY A 132 6.11 -17.44 11.59
N THR A 133 5.66 -16.25 11.23
CA THR A 133 4.25 -15.81 11.28
C THR A 133 3.49 -16.14 9.99
N ILE A 134 4.21 -16.29 8.86
CA ILE A 134 3.64 -16.60 7.54
C ILE A 134 4.23 -17.91 7.00
N LYS A 135 3.37 -18.76 6.43
CA LYS A 135 3.81 -20.02 5.76
C LYS A 135 4.73 -19.70 4.56
N PRO A 136 5.78 -20.48 4.25
CA PRO A 136 6.54 -20.33 3.01
C PRO A 136 5.65 -20.57 1.77
N SER A 137 6.04 -20.06 0.60
CA SER A 137 5.31 -20.21 -0.68
C SER A 137 6.17 -20.87 -1.74
N ARG A 138 5.55 -21.70 -2.60
CA ARG A 138 6.17 -22.25 -3.82
C ARG A 138 6.48 -21.17 -4.87
N ASN A 139 5.79 -20.01 -4.80
CA ASN A 139 6.00 -18.86 -5.66
C ASN A 139 5.80 -17.55 -4.88
N PRO A 140 6.81 -17.05 -4.13
CA PRO A 140 6.69 -15.85 -3.30
C PRO A 140 6.28 -14.60 -4.09
N LYS A 141 6.89 -14.39 -5.27
CA LYS A 141 6.56 -13.28 -6.19
C LYS A 141 5.11 -13.30 -6.64
N GLY A 142 4.65 -14.47 -7.11
CA GLY A 142 3.25 -14.65 -7.53
C GLY A 142 2.27 -14.42 -6.38
N ARG A 143 2.62 -14.87 -5.16
CA ARG A 143 1.80 -14.65 -3.96
C ARG A 143 1.71 -13.16 -3.59
N ALA A 144 2.83 -12.45 -3.61
CA ALA A 144 2.87 -11.01 -3.33
C ALA A 144 2.01 -10.21 -4.31
N LEU A 145 2.12 -10.51 -5.61
CA LEU A 145 1.28 -9.92 -6.65
C LEU A 145 -0.21 -10.22 -6.41
N TRP A 146 -0.55 -11.49 -6.20
CA TRP A 146 -1.95 -11.91 -5.98
C TRP A 146 -2.58 -11.22 -4.77
N LEU A 147 -1.89 -11.19 -3.63
CA LEU A 147 -2.37 -10.53 -2.42
C LEU A 147 -2.50 -9.01 -2.60
N SER A 148 -1.56 -8.38 -3.29
CA SER A 148 -1.62 -6.93 -3.57
C SER A 148 -2.82 -6.59 -4.46
N LEU A 149 -3.07 -7.38 -5.52
CA LEU A 149 -4.21 -7.20 -6.41
C LEU A 149 -5.53 -7.42 -5.68
N ASN A 150 -5.63 -8.46 -4.83
CA ASN A 150 -6.85 -8.71 -4.05
C ASN A 150 -7.10 -7.62 -3.02
N GLY A 151 -6.07 -7.20 -2.26
CA GLY A 151 -6.21 -6.16 -1.24
C GLY A 151 -6.61 -4.82 -1.84
N VAL A 152 -5.84 -4.30 -2.81
CA VAL A 152 -6.12 -3.00 -3.43
C VAL A 152 -7.40 -3.04 -4.26
N GLY A 153 -7.63 -4.13 -5.00
CA GLY A 153 -8.83 -4.30 -5.83
C GLY A 153 -10.11 -4.38 -4.99
N ALA A 154 -10.12 -5.18 -3.93
CA ALA A 154 -11.26 -5.28 -3.03
C ALA A 154 -11.55 -3.94 -2.35
N LEU A 155 -10.52 -3.23 -1.88
CA LEU A 155 -10.68 -1.90 -1.28
C LEU A 155 -11.23 -0.88 -2.28
N ALA A 156 -10.72 -0.87 -3.51
CA ALA A 156 -11.21 0.04 -4.56
C ALA A 156 -12.69 -0.20 -4.88
N ILE A 157 -13.10 -1.46 -5.00
CA ILE A 157 -14.51 -1.84 -5.22
C ILE A 157 -15.36 -1.44 -4.01
N TYR A 158 -14.88 -1.71 -2.79
CA TYR A 158 -15.63 -1.43 -1.57
C TYR A 158 -15.86 0.07 -1.36
N VAL A 159 -14.87 0.92 -1.68
CA VAL A 159 -15.03 2.37 -1.69
C VAL A 159 -16.06 2.81 -2.72
N GLN A 160 -16.08 2.21 -3.92
CA GLN A 160 -17.09 2.52 -4.94
C GLN A 160 -18.52 2.12 -4.53
N MET A 161 -18.68 1.13 -3.66
CA MET A 161 -19.98 0.73 -3.12
C MET A 161 -20.55 1.74 -2.11
N HIS A 162 -19.74 2.67 -1.60
CA HIS A 162 -20.11 3.64 -0.56
C HIS A 162 -19.75 5.09 -0.97
N PRO A 163 -20.30 5.60 -2.09
CA PRO A 163 -19.85 6.87 -2.68
C PRO A 163 -20.16 8.10 -1.82
N ASP A 164 -21.12 8.00 -0.91
CA ASP A 164 -21.58 9.12 -0.07
C ASP A 164 -20.85 9.19 1.30
N ASP A 165 -20.12 8.14 1.68
CA ASP A 165 -19.43 8.06 2.96
C ASP A 165 -18.02 8.67 2.87
N ASP A 166 -17.53 9.26 3.97
CA ASP A 166 -16.13 9.63 4.06
C ASP A 166 -15.24 8.38 4.17
N LEU A 167 -14.00 8.49 3.70
CA LEU A 167 -13.10 7.34 3.60
C LEU A 167 -12.73 6.73 4.96
N GLY A 168 -12.73 7.51 6.05
CA GLY A 168 -12.51 6.97 7.39
C GLY A 168 -13.64 6.03 7.80
N THR A 169 -14.88 6.47 7.62
CA THR A 169 -16.08 5.65 7.84
C THR A 169 -16.07 4.37 6.98
N ILE A 170 -15.69 4.49 5.70
CA ILE A 170 -15.59 3.33 4.81
C ILE A 170 -14.52 2.34 5.31
N LEU A 171 -13.36 2.81 5.74
CA LEU A 171 -12.27 1.96 6.24
C LEU A 171 -12.65 1.24 7.53
N ARG A 172 -13.35 1.92 8.46
CA ARG A 172 -13.88 1.29 9.67
C ARG A 172 -14.84 0.15 9.30
N ARG A 173 -15.82 0.43 8.45
CA ARG A 173 -16.78 -0.57 7.97
C ARG A 173 -16.11 -1.74 7.25
N TYR A 174 -15.14 -1.45 6.38
CA TYR A 174 -14.32 -2.45 5.69
C TYR A 174 -13.62 -3.37 6.68
N SER A 175 -13.06 -2.80 7.76
CA SER A 175 -12.38 -3.58 8.80
C SER A 175 -13.34 -4.49 9.56
N ASP A 176 -14.51 -3.97 9.94
CA ASP A 176 -15.51 -4.71 10.72
C ASP A 176 -16.13 -5.87 9.92
N GLU A 177 -16.33 -5.68 8.61
CA GLU A 177 -16.97 -6.68 7.75
C GLU A 177 -15.99 -7.70 7.17
N LEU A 178 -14.76 -7.29 6.81
CA LEU A 178 -13.90 -8.09 5.95
C LEU A 178 -12.62 -8.62 6.60
N ILE A 179 -12.17 -8.09 7.74
CA ILE A 179 -10.94 -8.59 8.37
C ILE A 179 -11.11 -10.02 8.91
N PHE A 180 -12.21 -10.30 9.61
CA PHE A 180 -12.46 -11.64 10.13
C PHE A 180 -12.50 -12.73 9.02
N PRO A 181 -13.34 -12.61 7.98
CA PRO A 181 -13.36 -13.63 6.91
C PRO A 181 -12.03 -13.71 6.15
N ALA A 182 -11.29 -12.62 6.02
CA ALA A 182 -9.95 -12.66 5.43
C ALA A 182 -8.98 -13.47 6.29
N ILE A 183 -8.94 -13.26 7.61
CA ILE A 183 -8.09 -14.02 8.55
C ILE A 183 -8.47 -15.51 8.53
N GLU A 184 -9.76 -15.84 8.52
CA GLU A 184 -10.24 -17.22 8.42
C GLU A 184 -9.67 -17.90 7.16
N ILE A 185 -9.86 -17.27 5.99
CA ILE A 185 -9.36 -17.80 4.71
C ILE A 185 -7.82 -17.90 4.70
N TYR A 186 -7.11 -16.93 5.27
CA TYR A 186 -5.64 -16.96 5.32
C TYR A 186 -5.08 -18.01 6.28
N THR A 187 -5.85 -18.40 7.29
CA THR A 187 -5.44 -19.37 8.31
C THR A 187 -5.79 -20.79 7.87
N GLU A 188 -7.06 -21.00 7.52
CA GLU A 188 -7.65 -22.31 7.26
C GLU A 188 -7.63 -22.70 5.77
N GLY A 189 -7.55 -21.71 4.87
CA GLY A 189 -7.76 -21.92 3.44
C GLY A 189 -9.25 -22.07 3.09
N LEU A 190 -9.54 -22.24 1.80
CA LEU A 190 -10.90 -22.41 1.29
C LEU A 190 -11.16 -23.83 0.75
N MET A 191 -10.15 -24.42 0.10
CA MET A 191 -10.25 -25.77 -0.47
C MET A 191 -10.02 -26.82 0.63
N THR A 192 -10.70 -27.96 0.52
CA THR A 192 -10.61 -29.05 1.51
C THR A 192 -9.29 -29.83 1.48
N ASP A 193 -8.56 -29.76 0.36
CA ASP A 193 -7.29 -30.45 0.15
C ASP A 193 -6.43 -29.77 -0.94
N SER A 194 -5.22 -30.29 -1.17
CA SER A 194 -4.23 -29.74 -2.12
C SER A 194 -4.39 -30.20 -3.56
N THR A 195 -5.40 -31.01 -3.91
CA THR A 195 -5.50 -31.68 -5.22
C THR A 195 -5.37 -30.69 -6.38
N MET A 196 -6.09 -29.56 -6.31
CA MET A 196 -6.03 -28.52 -7.34
C MET A 196 -4.70 -27.77 -7.34
N LEU A 197 -4.13 -27.49 -6.17
CA LEU A 197 -2.83 -26.80 -6.07
C LEU A 197 -1.72 -27.64 -6.69
N ASP A 198 -1.70 -28.95 -6.44
CA ASP A 198 -0.66 -29.85 -6.94
C ASP A 198 -0.78 -30.07 -8.46
N ALA A 199 -1.99 -30.16 -8.99
CA ALA A 199 -2.22 -30.24 -10.43
C ALA A 199 -1.68 -29.02 -11.19
N PHE A 200 -1.96 -27.80 -10.71
CA PHE A 200 -1.47 -26.58 -11.35
C PHE A 200 0.04 -26.36 -11.15
N ALA A 201 0.60 -26.80 -10.02
CA ALA A 201 2.04 -26.76 -9.80
C ALA A 201 2.81 -27.62 -10.82
N ALA A 202 2.35 -28.85 -11.05
CA ALA A 202 2.94 -29.75 -12.04
C ALA A 202 2.85 -29.17 -13.47
N GLN A 203 1.74 -28.51 -13.81
CA GLN A 203 1.60 -27.84 -15.10
C GLN A 203 2.60 -26.69 -15.28
N GLN A 204 2.80 -25.87 -14.24
CA GLN A 204 3.74 -24.75 -14.28
C GLN A 204 5.19 -25.21 -14.44
N GLU A 205 5.59 -26.29 -13.78
CA GLU A 205 6.91 -26.90 -13.93
C GLU A 205 7.12 -27.42 -15.35
N ASN A 206 6.13 -28.11 -15.92
CA ASN A 206 6.19 -28.60 -17.30
C ASN A 206 6.30 -27.45 -18.32
N SER A 207 5.57 -26.36 -18.13
CA SER A 207 5.66 -25.18 -19.02
C SER A 207 7.02 -24.48 -18.94
N ARG A 208 7.66 -24.45 -17.76
CA ARG A 208 9.03 -23.91 -17.61
C ARG A 208 10.05 -24.80 -18.31
N ASN A 209 9.98 -26.12 -18.11
CA ASN A 209 10.94 -27.07 -18.68
C ASN A 209 10.78 -27.25 -20.19
N GLY A 210 9.56 -27.11 -20.73
CA GLY A 210 9.28 -27.19 -22.17
C GLY A 210 9.64 -25.91 -22.96
N GLY A 211 9.89 -24.79 -22.27
CA GLY A 211 10.29 -23.51 -22.88
C GLY A 211 11.77 -23.41 -23.24
N ASP A 212 12.64 -24.18 -22.58
CA ASP A 212 14.10 -24.18 -22.78
C ASP A 212 14.58 -25.11 -23.92
N SER A 213 13.65 -25.73 -24.68
CA SER A 213 13.97 -26.68 -25.77
C SER A 213 13.73 -26.12 -27.18
N LYS A 214 13.86 -24.81 -27.41
CA LYS A 214 13.82 -24.21 -28.76
C LYS A 214 14.93 -23.20 -29.00
#